data_AF-A0A1X0SA72-F1
#
_entry.id   AF-A0A1X0SA72-F1
#
_cell.length_a   1.000
_cell.length_b   1.000
_cell.length_c   1.000
_cell.angle_alpha   90.00
_cell.angle_beta   90.00
_cell.angle_gamma   90.00
#
_symmetry.space_group_name_H-M   'P 1'
#
loop_
_entity.id
_entity.type
_entity.pdbx_description
1 polymer ?
#
loop_
_entity_poly.entity_id
_entity_poly.type
_entity_poly.pdbx_seq_one_letter_code
_entity_poly.pdbx_strand_id
1 'polypeptide(L)'
;PIILTKSVELNKFIQVLKSQTPPVRLHRPTIGLKPTFNYIPSLDRPSISLSPLQMKLAFLLGATCFLRPSDLHRIPFSSTKVTNTGSLYFEVHCTKEKPIVALRTLLIHCFCTLTLKPLSVRTVQYWISKFVRKSTTEPRVSFQSIASSLALKVGIPKDGIVTMDIWSSSAVFENHYRREHLSLNSISPAH
;
A
#
# COMPACT_ATOMS: atom_id res chain seq x y z
N PRO A 1 -13.60 -46.58 16.06
CA PRO A 1 -13.16 -46.00 14.78
C PRO A 1 -14.08 -46.45 13.63
N ILE A 2 -15.31 -45.93 13.60
CA ILE A 2 -16.39 -46.44 12.76
C ILE A 2 -17.15 -45.22 12.19
N ILE A 3 -17.29 -45.20 10.86
CA ILE A 3 -18.16 -44.34 10.03
C ILE A 3 -17.75 -42.85 9.92
N LEU A 4 -16.66 -42.55 9.21
CA LEU A 4 -16.51 -41.24 8.54
C LEU A 4 -16.32 -41.36 7.02
N THR A 5 -15.99 -42.56 6.52
CA THR A 5 -15.71 -42.81 5.10
C THR A 5 -16.92 -43.20 4.25
N LYS A 6 -18.09 -43.45 4.86
CA LYS A 6 -19.31 -43.92 4.15
C LYS A 6 -20.32 -42.82 3.80
N SER A 7 -20.19 -41.60 4.31
CA SER A 7 -21.13 -40.53 3.93
C SER A 7 -20.77 -40.01 2.54
N VAL A 8 -21.72 -40.15 1.62
CA VAL A 8 -21.61 -39.69 0.24
C VAL A 8 -21.51 -38.16 0.21
N GLU A 9 -22.21 -37.49 1.12
CA GLU A 9 -22.26 -36.04 1.28
C GLU A 9 -20.92 -35.51 1.76
N LEU A 10 -20.30 -36.17 2.74
CA LEU A 10 -19.01 -35.79 3.31
C LEU A 10 -17.89 -36.01 2.28
N ASN A 11 -17.96 -37.10 1.51
CA ASN A 11 -17.02 -37.36 0.41
C ASN A 11 -17.19 -36.36 -0.75
N LYS A 12 -18.44 -36.00 -1.11
CA LYS A 12 -18.72 -34.92 -2.08
C LYS A 12 -18.20 -33.58 -1.59
N PHE A 13 -18.41 -33.23 -0.33
CA PHE A 13 -17.90 -32.01 0.29
C PHE A 13 -16.37 -31.95 0.25
N ILE A 14 -15.68 -33.04 0.62
CA ILE A 14 -14.22 -33.15 0.53
C ILE A 14 -13.74 -33.05 -0.93
N GLN A 15 -14.45 -33.63 -1.90
CA GLN A 15 -14.10 -33.47 -3.32
C GLN A 15 -14.25 -32.04 -3.80
N VAL A 16 -15.31 -31.33 -3.40
CA VAL A 16 -15.49 -29.91 -3.70
C VAL A 16 -14.34 -29.10 -3.10
N LEU A 17 -13.98 -29.34 -1.84
CA LEU A 17 -12.82 -28.68 -1.20
C LEU A 17 -11.49 -28.98 -1.92
N LYS A 18 -11.29 -30.20 -2.44
CA LYS A 18 -10.09 -30.57 -3.19
C LYS A 18 -10.06 -29.98 -4.61
N SER A 19 -11.23 -29.75 -5.22
CA SER A 19 -11.36 -29.11 -6.53
C SER A 19 -11.24 -27.58 -6.47
N GLN A 20 -11.44 -27.00 -5.29
CA GLN A 20 -11.17 -25.59 -5.06
C GLN A 20 -9.66 -25.36 -5.08
N THR A 21 -9.25 -24.21 -5.61
CA THR A 21 -7.84 -23.82 -5.65
C THR A 21 -7.30 -23.84 -4.21
N PRO A 22 -6.12 -24.45 -3.95
CA PRO A 22 -5.58 -24.53 -2.59
C PRO A 22 -5.57 -23.14 -1.93
N PRO A 23 -5.90 -23.04 -0.63
CA PRO A 23 -5.76 -21.78 0.10
C PRO A 23 -4.35 -21.25 -0.16
N VAL A 24 -4.25 -20.08 -0.79
CA VAL A 24 -2.95 -19.49 -1.08
C VAL A 24 -2.28 -19.26 0.27
N ARG A 25 -1.15 -19.94 0.52
CA ARG A 25 -0.28 -19.61 1.65
C ARG A 25 0.24 -18.19 1.44
N LEU A 26 -0.47 -17.21 1.99
CA LEU A 26 -0.14 -15.79 1.88
C LEU A 26 0.81 -15.31 2.98
N HIS A 27 1.59 -16.21 3.59
CA HIS A 27 2.65 -15.77 4.48
C HIS A 27 3.77 -15.13 3.66
N ARG A 28 3.71 -13.80 3.51
CA ARG A 28 4.78 -13.01 2.91
C ARG A 28 5.51 -12.29 4.05
N PRO A 29 6.84 -12.40 4.15
CA PRO A 29 7.55 -11.70 5.21
C PRO A 29 7.35 -10.19 5.08
N THR A 30 7.26 -9.49 6.22
CA THR A 30 7.28 -8.03 6.21
C THR A 30 8.59 -7.52 5.65
N ILE A 31 8.49 -6.54 4.76
CA ILE A 31 9.65 -5.88 4.16
C ILE A 31 9.94 -4.64 4.99
N GLY A 32 11.06 -4.67 5.71
CA GLY A 32 11.55 -3.49 6.42
C GLY A 32 12.12 -2.47 5.44
N LEU A 33 11.66 -1.22 5.51
CA LEU A 33 12.15 -0.13 4.64
C LEU A 33 13.44 0.55 5.14
N LYS A 34 14.06 0.05 6.22
CA LYS A 34 15.30 0.60 6.80
C LYS A 34 16.42 0.79 5.74
N PRO A 35 16.71 -0.18 4.85
CA PRO A 35 17.69 0.02 3.79
C PRO A 35 17.34 1.17 2.83
N THR A 36 16.05 1.32 2.52
CA THR A 36 15.57 2.43 1.68
C THR A 36 15.74 3.78 2.38
N PHE A 37 15.36 3.89 3.65
CA PHE A 37 15.53 5.13 4.41
C PHE A 37 16.99 5.52 4.61
N ASN A 38 17.90 4.55 4.76
CA ASN A 38 19.34 4.83 4.80
C ASN A 38 19.89 5.35 3.46
N TYR A 39 19.26 4.98 2.34
CA TYR A 39 19.67 5.40 1.00
C TYR A 39 19.14 6.79 0.61
N ILE A 40 17.98 7.21 1.13
CA ILE A 40 17.37 8.51 0.77
C ILE A 40 18.32 9.71 1.03
N PRO A 41 19.01 9.80 2.19
CA PRO A 41 19.97 10.88 2.45
C PRO A 41 21.15 10.90 1.47
N SER A 42 21.57 9.75 0.93
CA SER A 42 22.68 9.70 -0.03
C SER A 42 22.37 10.35 -1.39
N LEU A 43 21.12 10.75 -1.61
CA LEU A 43 20.69 11.49 -2.79
C LEU A 43 20.79 13.01 -2.61
N ASP A 44 21.04 13.49 -1.39
CA ASP A 44 21.24 14.92 -1.14
C ASP A 44 22.58 15.37 -1.71
N ARG A 45 22.53 16.36 -2.59
CA ARG A 45 23.70 17.00 -3.20
C ARG A 45 23.57 18.52 -3.02
N PRO A 46 24.69 19.27 -2.90
CA PRO A 46 24.67 20.72 -2.72
C PRO A 46 23.91 21.47 -3.81
N SER A 47 23.93 20.94 -5.04
CA SER A 47 23.11 21.39 -6.17
C SER A 47 22.10 20.29 -6.53
N ILE A 48 21.06 20.11 -5.71
CA ILE A 48 20.09 19.05 -5.95
C ILE A 48 19.26 19.40 -7.20
N SER A 49 19.29 18.50 -8.19
CA SER A 49 18.38 18.62 -9.32
C SER A 49 16.95 18.29 -8.88
N LEU A 50 15.97 18.83 -9.61
CA LEU A 50 14.55 18.68 -9.30
C LEU A 50 14.08 17.22 -9.20
N SER A 51 14.58 16.36 -10.08
CA SER A 51 14.16 14.97 -10.22
C SER A 51 14.39 14.13 -8.95
N PRO A 52 15.59 14.14 -8.31
CA PRO A 52 15.80 13.56 -6.99
C PRO A 52 14.83 14.03 -5.90
N LEU A 53 14.51 15.34 -5.85
CA LEU A 53 13.55 15.88 -4.87
C LEU A 53 12.15 15.34 -5.11
N GLN A 54 11.67 15.36 -6.36
CA GLN A 54 10.38 14.81 -6.74
C GLN A 54 10.29 13.31 -6.44
N MET A 55 11.39 12.57 -6.67
CA MET A 55 11.49 11.16 -6.34
C MET A 55 11.32 10.90 -4.84
N LYS A 56 12.00 11.68 -4.00
CA LYS A 56 11.87 11.60 -2.53
C LYS A 56 10.45 11.92 -2.08
N LEU A 57 9.89 13.02 -2.58
CA LEU A 57 8.54 13.45 -2.25
C LEU A 57 7.51 12.38 -2.64
N ALA A 58 7.58 11.83 -3.86
CA ALA A 58 6.68 10.79 -4.32
C ALA A 58 6.78 9.51 -3.46
N PHE A 59 7.99 9.12 -3.06
CA PHE A 59 8.18 7.97 -2.18
C PHE A 59 7.60 8.20 -0.78
N LEU A 60 7.90 9.35 -0.16
CA LEU A 60 7.40 9.69 1.17
C LEU A 60 5.88 9.83 1.19
N LEU A 61 5.29 10.49 0.20
CA LEU A 61 3.84 10.58 0.07
C LEU A 61 3.21 9.20 -0.13
N GLY A 62 3.75 8.37 -1.01
CA GLY A 62 3.23 7.02 -1.20
C GLY A 62 3.35 6.14 0.05
N ALA A 63 4.43 6.29 0.83
CA ALA A 63 4.64 5.53 2.07
C ALA A 63 3.71 5.98 3.20
N THR A 64 3.51 7.29 3.35
CA THR A 64 2.77 7.89 4.47
C THR A 64 1.27 7.94 4.23
N CYS A 65 0.86 8.12 2.96
CA CYS A 65 -0.54 8.23 2.58
C CYS A 65 -1.09 6.94 1.95
N PHE A 66 -0.26 5.89 1.85
CA PHE A 66 -0.58 4.62 1.19
C PHE A 66 -1.07 4.84 -0.25
N LEU A 67 -0.45 5.74 -1.02
CA LEU A 67 -0.91 6.09 -2.37
C LEU A 67 -0.31 5.18 -3.45
N ARG A 68 -1.10 4.84 -4.48
CA ARG A 68 -0.59 4.16 -5.68
C ARG A 68 0.16 5.17 -6.57
N PRO A 69 1.04 4.69 -7.46
CA PRO A 69 1.65 5.56 -8.48
C PRO A 69 0.63 6.35 -9.30
N SER A 70 -0.54 5.76 -9.58
CA SER A 70 -1.64 6.44 -10.29
C SER A 70 -2.29 7.55 -9.47
N ASP A 71 -2.38 7.38 -8.15
CA ASP A 71 -3.00 8.37 -7.26
C ASP A 71 -2.07 9.57 -7.11
N LEU A 72 -0.76 9.31 -6.93
CA LEU A 72 0.28 10.34 -6.91
C LEU A 72 0.31 11.16 -8.21
N HIS A 73 0.15 10.50 -9.36
CA HIS A 73 0.09 11.17 -10.67
C HIS A 73 -1.12 12.12 -10.79
N ARG A 74 -2.22 11.82 -10.10
CA ARG A 74 -3.48 12.55 -10.20
C ARG A 74 -3.62 13.69 -9.20
N ILE A 75 -2.65 13.89 -8.30
CA ILE A 75 -2.69 14.99 -7.34
C ILE A 75 -2.63 16.31 -8.13
N PRO A 76 -3.70 17.12 -8.13
CA PRO A 76 -3.68 18.39 -8.84
C PRO A 76 -2.84 19.38 -8.05
N PHE A 77 -1.90 20.05 -8.72
CA PHE A 77 -1.05 21.05 -8.06
C PHE A 77 -1.88 22.22 -7.49
N SER A 78 -3.03 22.53 -8.07
CA SER A 78 -3.95 23.57 -7.56
C SER A 78 -4.57 23.23 -6.19
N SER A 79 -4.62 21.95 -5.81
CA SER A 79 -5.12 21.56 -4.49
C SER A 79 -4.02 21.53 -3.42
N THR A 80 -2.74 21.66 -3.80
CA THR A 80 -1.65 21.55 -2.85
C THR A 80 -1.41 22.86 -2.11
N LYS A 81 -1.39 22.81 -0.77
CA LYS A 81 -1.16 23.96 0.09
C LYS A 81 -0.21 23.59 1.21
N VAL A 82 0.78 24.44 1.47
CA VAL A 82 1.62 24.33 2.65
C VAL A 82 1.09 25.30 3.68
N THR A 83 0.77 24.79 4.87
CA THR A 83 0.33 25.64 5.99
C THR A 83 1.50 26.26 6.71
N ASN A 84 1.22 27.31 7.49
CA ASN A 84 2.20 28.01 8.32
C ASN A 84 2.86 27.10 9.37
N THR A 85 2.26 25.94 9.67
CA THR A 85 2.81 24.91 10.56
C THR A 85 3.72 23.91 9.85
N GLY A 86 3.96 24.09 8.54
CA GLY A 86 4.78 23.18 7.73
C GLY A 86 4.06 21.91 7.28
N SER A 87 2.73 21.86 7.40
CA SER A 87 1.93 20.71 6.94
C SER A 87 1.55 20.88 5.47
N LEU A 88 1.64 19.79 4.71
CA LEU A 88 1.23 19.72 3.31
C LEU A 88 -0.19 19.18 3.22
N TYR A 89 -1.05 19.96 2.58
CA TYR A 89 -2.43 19.60 2.25
C TYR A 89 -2.51 19.36 0.76
N PHE A 90 -3.26 18.35 0.35
CA PHE A 90 -3.59 18.10 -1.03
C PHE A 90 -4.83 17.23 -1.12
N GLU A 91 -5.59 17.39 -2.19
CA GLU A 91 -6.73 16.53 -2.49
C GLU A 91 -6.30 15.37 -3.39
N VAL A 92 -6.76 14.17 -3.05
CA VAL A 92 -6.58 12.98 -3.88
C VAL A 92 -7.92 12.58 -4.46
N HIS A 93 -8.07 12.69 -5.77
CA HIS A 93 -9.30 12.32 -6.47
C HIS A 93 -9.20 10.86 -6.94
N CYS A 94 -9.81 9.94 -6.19
CA CYS A 94 -9.88 8.53 -6.55
C CYS A 94 -11.13 8.22 -7.37
N THR A 95 -10.99 7.46 -8.46
CA THR A 95 -12.09 7.15 -9.38
C THR A 95 -12.90 5.91 -8.99
N LYS A 96 -12.48 5.15 -7.98
CA LYS A 96 -13.17 3.91 -7.59
C LYS A 96 -14.12 4.18 -6.42
N GLU A 97 -15.40 4.27 -6.79
CA GLU A 97 -16.59 4.18 -5.94
C GLU A 97 -16.80 5.32 -4.94
N LYS A 98 -17.66 6.26 -5.37
CA LYS A 98 -18.12 7.48 -4.69
C LYS A 98 -17.01 8.52 -4.46
N PRO A 99 -17.28 9.82 -4.72
CA PRO A 99 -16.30 10.88 -4.51
C PRO A 99 -16.13 11.10 -3.00
N ILE A 100 -15.38 10.22 -2.33
CA ILE A 100 -14.84 10.52 -1.02
C ILE A 100 -13.69 11.48 -1.28
N VAL A 101 -13.97 12.77 -1.15
CA VAL A 101 -12.93 13.80 -1.01
C VAL A 101 -12.25 13.51 0.32
N ALA A 102 -11.26 12.63 0.31
CA ALA A 102 -10.43 12.39 1.48
C ALA A 102 -9.54 13.63 1.66
N LEU A 103 -9.96 14.54 2.55
CA LEU A 103 -9.14 15.63 3.06
C LEU A 103 -7.96 15.01 3.82
N ARG A 104 -6.82 14.90 3.14
CA ARG A 104 -5.60 14.34 3.71
C ARG A 104 -4.73 15.49 4.21
N THR A 105 -4.74 15.67 5.52
CA THR A 105 -3.77 16.53 6.21
C THR A 105 -2.55 15.68 6.49
N LEU A 106 -1.39 16.04 5.94
CA LEU A 106 -0.16 15.34 6.28
C LEU A 106 0.94 16.32 6.66
N LEU A 107 1.48 16.15 7.87
CA LEU A 107 2.68 16.83 8.36
C LEU A 107 3.91 16.22 7.67
N ILE A 108 4.13 16.60 6.41
CA ILE A 108 5.43 16.47 5.76
C ILE A 108 5.97 17.89 5.60
N HIS A 109 6.99 18.22 6.40
CA HIS A 109 7.91 19.29 6.06
C HIS A 109 8.62 18.90 4.75
N CYS A 110 8.13 19.36 3.59
CA CYS A 110 8.89 19.19 2.36
C CYS A 110 8.69 20.32 1.36
N PHE A 111 9.82 20.71 0.79
CA PHE A 111 10.07 21.81 -0.12
C PHE A 111 9.31 21.65 -1.44
N CYS A 112 8.55 22.68 -1.80
CA CYS A 112 7.96 22.86 -3.12
C CYS A 112 9.06 22.92 -4.17
N THR A 113 8.97 22.10 -5.20
CA THR A 113 9.72 22.36 -6.42
C THR A 113 8.87 22.12 -7.67
N LEU A 114 8.82 23.17 -8.47
CA LEU A 114 7.97 23.39 -9.64
C LEU A 114 8.38 22.52 -10.83
N THR A 115 7.41 21.89 -11.48
CA THR A 115 7.38 21.73 -12.95
C THR A 115 5.93 21.70 -13.43
N LEU A 116 5.60 22.53 -14.42
CA LEU A 116 4.27 22.72 -15.01
C LEU A 116 3.77 21.55 -15.89
N LYS A 117 4.44 20.38 -15.85
CA LYS A 117 4.04 19.20 -16.63
C LYS A 117 3.82 18.00 -15.71
N PRO A 118 2.67 17.31 -15.83
CA PRO A 118 2.39 16.13 -15.01
C PRO A 118 3.39 15.01 -15.34
N LEU A 119 4.02 14.46 -14.32
CA LEU A 119 4.91 13.30 -14.44
C LEU A 119 4.12 12.09 -14.91
N SER A 120 4.66 11.25 -15.80
CA SER A 120 3.94 10.04 -16.19
C SER A 120 3.80 9.05 -15.02
N VAL A 121 2.71 8.27 -14.99
CA VAL A 121 2.51 7.18 -14.02
C VAL A 121 3.69 6.19 -14.04
N ARG A 122 4.25 5.92 -15.23
CA ARG A 122 5.41 5.04 -15.39
C ARG A 122 6.65 5.57 -14.67
N THR A 123 6.88 6.88 -14.73
CA THR A 123 7.98 7.54 -14.04
C THR A 123 7.85 7.38 -12.52
N VAL A 124 6.66 7.66 -11.97
CA VAL A 124 6.38 7.51 -10.54
C VAL A 124 6.52 6.05 -10.09
N GLN A 125 6.00 5.11 -10.87
CA GLN A 125 6.12 3.68 -10.59
C GLN A 125 7.58 3.23 -10.61
N TYR A 126 8.37 3.70 -11.57
CA TYR A 126 9.79 3.40 -11.66
C TYR A 126 10.54 3.93 -10.43
N TRP A 127 10.26 5.16 -10.00
CA TRP A 127 10.85 5.78 -8.81
C TRP A 127 10.55 5.01 -7.53
N ILE A 128 9.28 4.67 -7.29
CA ILE A 128 8.88 3.87 -6.13
C ILE A 128 9.58 2.50 -6.17
N SER A 129 9.56 1.85 -7.34
CA SER A 129 10.24 0.56 -7.52
C SER A 129 11.73 0.64 -7.23
N LYS A 130 12.41 1.71 -7.66
CA LYS A 130 13.84 1.93 -7.41
C LYS A 130 14.16 1.95 -5.92
N PHE A 131 13.30 2.58 -5.12
CA PHE A 131 13.47 2.64 -3.67
C PHE A 131 13.09 1.33 -2.98
N VAL A 132 11.99 0.69 -3.36
CA VAL A 132 11.58 -0.60 -2.82
C VAL A 132 12.64 -1.68 -3.07
N ARG A 133 13.29 -1.67 -4.24
CA ARG A 133 14.39 -2.59 -4.58
C ARG A 133 15.62 -2.47 -3.68
N LYS A 134 15.75 -1.40 -2.90
CA LYS A 134 16.81 -1.30 -1.87
C LYS A 134 16.53 -2.20 -0.67
N SER A 135 15.26 -2.52 -0.42
CA SER A 135 14.81 -3.29 0.74
C SER A 135 14.35 -4.70 0.39
N THR A 136 14.12 -5.02 -0.88
CA THR A 136 13.68 -6.35 -1.33
C THR A 136 14.07 -6.66 -2.77
N THR A 137 14.26 -7.93 -3.07
CA THR A 137 14.40 -8.47 -4.44
C THR A 137 13.10 -9.08 -4.97
N GLU A 138 12.05 -9.15 -4.14
CA GLU A 138 10.77 -9.76 -4.51
C GLU A 138 10.14 -9.01 -5.70
N PRO A 139 9.75 -9.71 -6.77
CA PRO A 139 9.13 -9.07 -7.92
C PRO A 139 7.68 -8.67 -7.61
N ARG A 140 7.21 -7.58 -8.23
CA ARG A 140 5.80 -7.14 -8.21
C ARG A 140 5.23 -6.85 -6.82
N VAL A 141 6.06 -6.42 -5.86
CA VAL A 141 5.56 -6.04 -4.54
C VAL A 141 4.75 -4.75 -4.63
N SER A 142 3.53 -4.78 -4.07
CA SER A 142 2.73 -3.58 -3.88
C SER A 142 3.35 -2.70 -2.81
N PHE A 143 3.67 -1.46 -3.16
CA PHE A 143 4.21 -0.49 -2.21
C PHE A 143 3.22 -0.19 -1.07
N GLN A 144 1.92 -0.10 -1.40
CA GLN A 144 0.84 0.03 -0.41
C GLN A 144 0.87 -1.13 0.59
N SER A 145 0.97 -2.37 0.10
CA SER A 145 1.05 -3.56 0.96
C SER A 145 2.21 -3.51 1.95
N ILE A 146 3.39 -3.02 1.53
CA ILE A 146 4.54 -2.82 2.43
C ILE A 146 4.20 -1.75 3.48
N ALA A 147 3.78 -0.57 3.03
CA ALA A 147 3.52 0.56 3.92
C ALA A 147 2.42 0.24 4.94
N SER A 148 1.27 -0.28 4.49
CA SER A 148 0.12 -0.61 5.33
C SER A 148 0.44 -1.74 6.32
N SER A 149 1.26 -2.73 5.93
CA SER A 149 1.72 -3.77 6.84
C SER A 149 2.69 -3.23 7.91
N LEU A 150 3.58 -2.30 7.54
CA LEU A 150 4.48 -1.64 8.49
C LEU A 150 3.72 -0.75 9.48
N ALA A 151 2.75 0.03 9.00
CA ALA A 151 1.91 0.87 9.86
C ALA A 151 1.15 0.03 10.89
N LEU A 152 0.56 -1.08 10.45
CA LEU A 152 -0.14 -2.01 11.35
C LEU A 152 0.80 -2.59 12.41
N LYS A 153 2.03 -2.96 12.01
CA LYS A 153 3.05 -3.51 12.91
C LYS A 153 3.49 -2.53 14.01
N VAL A 154 3.46 -1.23 13.72
CA VAL A 154 3.78 -0.16 14.67
C VAL A 154 2.57 0.20 15.55
N GLY A 155 1.41 -0.44 15.35
CA GLY A 155 0.21 -0.25 16.16
C GLY A 155 -0.75 0.82 15.65
N ILE A 156 -0.59 1.29 14.40
CA ILE A 156 -1.58 2.18 13.79
C ILE A 156 -2.91 1.42 13.65
N PRO A 157 -4.04 1.99 14.12
CA PRO A 157 -5.33 1.32 14.03
C PRO A 157 -5.68 0.94 12.61
N LYS A 158 -6.13 -0.30 12.46
CA LYS A 158 -6.47 -0.89 11.16
C LYS A 158 -7.56 -0.09 10.42
N ASP A 159 -8.56 0.41 11.13
CA ASP A 159 -9.63 1.23 10.52
C ASP A 159 -9.08 2.51 9.92
N GLY A 160 -8.08 3.12 10.57
CA GLY A 160 -7.33 4.26 10.03
C GLY A 160 -6.59 3.89 8.75
N ILE A 161 -5.92 2.73 8.72
CA ILE A 161 -5.21 2.23 7.52
C ILE A 161 -6.19 1.96 6.38
N VAL A 162 -7.30 1.26 6.63
CA VAL A 162 -8.33 0.93 5.62
C VAL A 162 -8.97 2.19 5.06
N THR A 163 -9.28 3.17 5.92
CA THR A 163 -9.79 4.48 5.51
C THR A 163 -8.77 5.23 4.66
N MET A 164 -7.50 5.20 5.06
CA MET A 164 -6.43 5.86 4.31
C MET A 164 -6.07 5.16 3.00
N ASP A 165 -6.15 3.84 2.89
CA ASP A 165 -5.79 3.08 1.68
C ASP A 165 -6.99 2.93 0.70
N ILE A 166 -8.16 3.50 1.06
CA ILE A 166 -9.38 3.51 0.25
C ILE A 166 -9.72 2.09 -0.22
N TRP A 167 -9.60 1.12 0.69
CA TRP A 167 -10.03 -0.23 0.41
C TRP A 167 -11.52 -0.34 0.62
N SER A 168 -12.18 -1.13 -0.22
CA SER A 168 -13.64 -1.34 -0.12
C SER A 168 -14.03 -2.00 1.20
N SER A 169 -13.13 -2.74 1.85
CA SER A 169 -13.32 -3.22 3.21
C SER A 169 -12.03 -3.60 3.90
N SER A 170 -12.10 -3.71 5.22
CA SER A 170 -11.07 -4.30 6.06
C SER A 170 -10.74 -5.76 5.68
N ALA A 171 -11.66 -6.51 5.08
CA ALA A 171 -11.40 -7.89 4.66
C ALA A 171 -10.51 -7.93 3.42
N VAL A 172 -10.64 -6.95 2.52
CA VAL A 172 -9.77 -6.82 1.35
C VAL A 172 -8.32 -6.59 1.76
N PHE A 173 -8.09 -5.77 2.80
CA PHE A 173 -6.76 -5.62 3.40
C PHE A 173 -6.17 -6.96 3.84
N GLU A 174 -6.87 -7.62 4.75
CA GLU A 174 -6.38 -8.79 5.48
C GLU A 174 -6.09 -9.97 4.56
N ASN A 175 -6.91 -10.13 3.53
CA ASN A 175 -6.84 -11.28 2.65
C ASN A 175 -5.94 -11.06 1.44
N HIS A 176 -5.66 -9.82 1.03
CA HIS A 176 -4.93 -9.57 -0.22
C HIS A 176 -3.69 -8.68 -0.09
N TYR A 177 -3.62 -7.84 0.94
CA TYR A 177 -2.58 -6.80 1.06
C TYR A 177 -1.77 -6.89 2.35
N ARG A 178 -2.30 -7.50 3.43
CA ARG A 178 -1.52 -7.74 4.64
C ARG A 178 -0.51 -8.84 4.38
N ARG A 179 0.76 -8.57 4.70
CA ARG A 179 1.86 -9.50 4.46
C ARG A 179 2.00 -10.56 5.56
N GLU A 180 1.89 -10.15 6.82
CA GLU A 180 2.06 -11.03 7.99
C GLU A 180 0.83 -11.91 8.32
N HIS A 181 -0.20 -11.93 7.46
CA HIS A 181 -1.43 -12.66 7.75
C HIS A 181 -1.39 -14.09 7.23
N LEU A 182 -1.78 -15.02 8.09
CA LEU A 182 -2.35 -16.29 7.66
C LEU A 182 -3.80 -15.99 7.25
N SER A 183 -4.14 -16.13 5.97
CA SER A 183 -5.54 -16.02 5.57
C SER A 183 -6.37 -17.01 6.41
N LEU A 184 -7.28 -16.48 7.24
CA LEU A 184 -8.34 -17.27 7.87
C LEU A 184 -9.37 -17.65 6.81
N ASN A 185 -8.95 -18.46 5.84
CA ASN A 185 -9.87 -19.27 5.05
C ASN A 185 -10.16 -20.61 5.77
N SER A 186 -9.99 -20.67 7.09
CA SER A 186 -10.53 -21.74 7.91
C SER A 186 -12.04 -21.49 8.08
N ILE A 187 -12.80 -22.05 7.15
CA ILE A 187 -14.21 -22.48 7.25
C ILE A 187 -14.89 -22.01 8.54
N SER A 188 -15.65 -20.92 8.48
CA SER A 188 -16.64 -20.61 9.51
C SER A 188 -17.85 -21.51 9.26
N PRO A 189 -18.31 -22.32 10.23
CA PRO A 189 -19.58 -23.00 10.10
C PRO A 189 -20.68 -21.94 10.17
N ALA A 190 -21.48 -21.82 9.12
CA ALA A 190 -22.72 -21.07 9.18
C ALA A 190 -23.68 -21.80 10.13
N HIS A 191 -24.24 -21.06 11.09
CA HIS A 191 -25.41 -21.48 11.86
C HIS A 191 -26.66 -21.43 10.99
#